data_AF-A0A5M9MZG3-F1
#
_entry.id   AF-A0A5M9MZG3-F1
#
_cell.length_a   1.000
_cell.length_b   1.000
_cell.length_c   1.000
_cell.angle_alpha   90.00
_cell.angle_beta   90.00
_cell.angle_gamma   90.00
#
_symmetry.space_group_name_H-M   'P 1'
#
loop_
_entity.id
_entity.type
_entity.pdbx_description
1 polymer ?
#
loop_
_entity_poly.entity_id
_entity_poly.type
_entity_poly.pdbx_seq_one_letter_code
_entity_poly.pdbx_strand_id
1 'polypeptide(L)'
;MELSTTSTMDLKRSLCDLCLNPRHTKWIAPLLVLGDAFLCALIIWKVPCKPQTPEAPHTEIDWNTYMQQISLYISGERDYTLIKGSTGPLVYPAAHVYSYTALYHLTNEGRDILLGQILFAILYLATLVVVMICYQQSRTPPYLLSLLILSKRLHSVFMLRLFNDGLAAFAMWVAILLFQNKKWTLGVIVWSTGVAVKMTLLLLAPAIAAVLVLSHSFLSCLRLGILALLIQVYLFNIH
;
A
#
# COMPACT_ATOMS: atom_id res chain seq x y z
N MET A 1 47.80 -22.23 5.64
CA MET A 1 47.01 -21.05 6.05
C MET A 1 46.38 -20.31 4.86
N GLU A 2 46.92 -20.44 3.63
CA GLU A 2 46.42 -19.75 2.41
C GLU A 2 45.12 -20.32 1.80
N LEU A 3 44.80 -21.61 1.98
CA LEU A 3 43.55 -22.20 1.46
C LEU A 3 42.27 -21.69 2.16
N SER A 4 42.38 -21.21 3.41
CA SER A 4 41.25 -20.64 4.14
C SER A 4 40.90 -19.22 3.68
N THR A 5 41.89 -18.47 3.20
CA THR A 5 41.73 -17.07 2.77
C THR A 5 41.13 -16.96 1.37
N THR A 6 41.40 -17.91 0.48
CA THR A 6 40.79 -17.95 -0.86
C THR A 6 39.30 -18.32 -0.80
N SER A 7 38.94 -19.36 -0.06
CA SER A 7 37.52 -19.77 0.13
C SER A 7 36.66 -18.68 0.77
N THR A 8 37.20 -17.96 1.75
CA THR A 8 36.47 -16.85 2.40
C THR A 8 36.35 -15.62 1.50
N MET A 9 37.34 -15.35 0.64
CA MET A 9 37.25 -14.28 -0.35
C MET A 9 36.29 -14.61 -1.50
N ASP A 10 36.25 -15.86 -1.95
CA ASP A 10 35.30 -16.31 -2.97
C ASP A 10 33.86 -16.33 -2.44
N LEU A 11 33.66 -16.75 -1.19
CA LEU A 11 32.36 -16.67 -0.52
C LEU A 11 31.89 -15.21 -0.37
N LYS A 12 32.77 -14.30 0.03
CA LYS A 12 32.45 -12.86 0.12
C LYS A 12 32.12 -12.26 -1.25
N ARG A 13 32.83 -12.65 -2.30
CA ARG A 13 32.57 -12.19 -3.67
C ARG A 13 31.24 -12.74 -4.19
N SER A 14 30.93 -14.01 -3.96
CA SER A 14 29.64 -14.60 -4.33
C SER A 14 28.47 -14.02 -3.54
N LEU A 15 28.65 -13.73 -2.24
CA LEU A 15 27.63 -13.05 -1.43
C LEU A 15 27.44 -11.59 -1.89
N CYS A 16 28.52 -10.88 -2.20
CA CYS A 16 28.44 -9.54 -2.78
C CYS A 16 27.74 -9.57 -4.15
N ASP A 17 28.05 -10.54 -5.01
CA ASP A 17 27.41 -10.69 -6.32
C ASP A 17 25.92 -11.01 -6.17
N LEU A 18 25.55 -11.90 -5.23
CA LEU A 18 24.15 -12.21 -4.93
C LEU A 18 23.37 -11.00 -4.39
N CYS A 19 24.00 -10.17 -3.55
CA CYS A 19 23.39 -9.01 -2.90
C CYS A 19 23.36 -7.74 -3.78
N LEU A 20 24.24 -7.63 -4.78
CA LEU A 20 24.42 -6.43 -5.59
C LEU A 20 23.98 -6.62 -7.04
N ASN A 21 23.94 -7.84 -7.57
CA ASN A 21 23.69 -8.08 -8.98
C ASN A 21 22.17 -8.13 -9.29
N PRO A 22 21.64 -7.19 -10.09
CA PRO A 22 20.21 -7.11 -10.39
C PRO A 22 19.67 -8.31 -11.19
N ARG A 23 20.57 -9.15 -11.74
CA ARG A 23 20.18 -10.37 -12.47
C ARG A 23 19.54 -11.43 -11.57
N HIS A 24 19.99 -11.52 -10.32
CA HIS A 24 19.44 -12.49 -9.37
C HIS A 24 18.07 -12.08 -8.81
N THR A 25 17.72 -10.79 -8.92
CA THR A 25 16.44 -10.25 -8.45
C THR A 25 15.23 -10.98 -9.04
N LYS A 26 15.30 -11.45 -10.29
CA LYS A 26 14.18 -12.13 -10.97
C LYS A 26 13.74 -13.43 -10.28
N TRP A 27 14.69 -14.16 -9.69
CA TRP A 27 14.41 -15.43 -9.00
C TRP A 27 14.32 -15.25 -7.48
N ILE A 28 15.06 -14.28 -6.93
CA ILE A 28 14.99 -13.94 -5.50
C ILE A 28 13.63 -13.33 -5.14
N ALA A 29 13.07 -12.46 -6.00
CA ALA A 29 11.80 -11.79 -5.76
C ALA A 29 10.60 -12.73 -5.46
N PRO A 30 10.28 -13.74 -6.30
CA PRO A 30 9.16 -14.64 -6.01
C PRO A 30 9.39 -15.48 -4.75
N LEU A 31 10.62 -15.93 -4.51
CA LEU A 31 10.95 -16.70 -3.29
C LEU A 31 10.80 -15.85 -2.03
N LEU A 32 11.22 -14.59 -2.11
CA LEU A 32 11.05 -13.61 -1.05
C LEU A 32 9.57 -13.31 -0.78
N VAL A 33 8.73 -13.16 -1.82
CA VAL A 33 7.27 -13.00 -1.65
C VAL A 33 6.64 -14.22 -1.01
N LEU A 34 7.05 -15.43 -1.36
CA LEU A 34 6.55 -16.67 -0.74
C LEU A 34 6.97 -16.78 0.73
N GLY A 35 8.23 -16.47 1.04
CA GLY A 35 8.72 -16.44 2.42
C GLY A 35 7.99 -15.40 3.26
N ASP A 36 7.69 -14.25 2.67
CA ASP A 36 6.95 -13.18 3.34
C ASP A 36 5.46 -13.54 3.49
N ALA A 37 4.84 -14.18 2.52
CA ALA A 37 3.47 -14.69 2.65
C ALA A 37 3.34 -15.69 3.81
N PHE A 38 4.35 -16.54 4.00
CA PHE A 38 4.43 -17.41 5.16
C PHE A 38 4.61 -16.62 6.47
N LEU A 39 5.46 -15.58 6.48
CA LEU A 39 5.61 -14.68 7.62
C LEU A 39 4.30 -13.95 7.96
N CYS A 40 3.56 -13.48 6.95
CA CYS A 40 2.24 -12.86 7.10
C CYS A 40 1.27 -13.81 7.80
N ALA A 41 1.21 -15.07 7.34
CA ALA A 41 0.37 -16.10 7.94
C ALA A 41 0.78 -16.39 9.40
N LEU A 42 2.09 -16.46 9.67
CA LEU A 42 2.60 -16.61 11.04
C LEU A 42 2.25 -15.42 11.93
N ILE A 43 2.33 -14.19 11.42
CA ILE A 43 1.98 -12.98 12.19
C ILE A 43 0.49 -13.00 12.53
N ILE A 44 -0.38 -13.26 11.56
CA ILE A 44 -1.83 -13.35 11.80
C ILE A 44 -2.14 -14.47 12.81
N TRP A 45 -1.44 -15.60 12.73
CA TRP A 45 -1.65 -16.72 13.64
C TRP A 45 -1.11 -16.48 15.06
N LYS A 46 0.05 -15.82 15.19
CA LYS A 46 0.74 -15.60 16.47
C LYS A 46 0.35 -14.32 17.18
N VAL A 47 -0.09 -13.31 16.43
CA VAL A 47 -0.50 -12.00 16.95
C VAL A 47 -1.98 -11.79 16.57
N PRO A 48 -2.91 -12.42 17.32
CA PRO A 48 -4.32 -12.19 17.10
C PRO A 48 -4.67 -10.72 17.43
N CYS A 49 -5.45 -10.08 16.55
CA CYS A 49 -5.98 -8.73 16.83
C CYS A 49 -6.90 -8.73 18.06
N LYS A 50 -7.63 -9.83 18.30
CA LYS A 50 -8.47 -9.95 19.49
C LYS A 50 -7.62 -10.02 20.75
N PRO A 51 -7.86 -9.16 21.75
CA PRO A 51 -7.20 -9.24 23.05
C PRO A 51 -7.43 -10.62 23.66
N GLN A 52 -6.35 -11.35 23.97
CA GLN A 52 -6.43 -12.58 24.77
C GLN A 52 -6.69 -12.30 26.25
N THR A 53 -6.51 -11.05 26.68
CA THR A 53 -6.80 -10.56 28.02
C THR A 53 -7.49 -9.19 27.93
N PRO A 54 -8.40 -8.85 28.86
CA PRO A 54 -9.11 -7.57 28.87
C PRO A 54 -8.21 -6.33 29.03
N GLU A 55 -6.96 -6.51 29.44
CA GLU A 55 -5.97 -5.44 29.63
C GLU A 55 -5.07 -5.21 28.40
N ALA A 56 -5.10 -6.11 27.41
CA ALA A 56 -4.27 -5.96 26.22
C ALA A 56 -4.84 -4.85 25.30
N PRO A 57 -4.00 -3.90 24.84
CA PRO A 57 -4.45 -2.83 23.97
C PRO A 57 -4.93 -3.42 22.63
N HIS A 58 -6.10 -2.97 22.18
CA HIS A 58 -6.64 -3.37 20.88
C HIS A 58 -5.70 -2.84 19.79
N THR A 59 -5.27 -3.71 18.89
CA THR A 59 -4.42 -3.28 17.76
C THR A 59 -5.23 -2.59 16.66
N GLU A 60 -6.55 -2.80 16.64
CA GLU A 60 -7.50 -2.37 15.62
C GLU A 60 -8.29 -1.11 15.99
N ILE A 61 -7.75 -0.22 16.84
CA ILE A 61 -8.43 1.02 17.26
C ILE A 61 -8.93 1.84 16.06
N ASP A 62 -8.12 1.94 15.02
CA ASP A 62 -8.47 2.65 13.79
C ASP A 62 -9.52 1.90 12.96
N TRP A 63 -9.44 0.57 12.85
CA TRP A 63 -10.44 -0.23 12.15
C TRP A 63 -11.84 -0.03 12.73
N ASN A 64 -11.97 -0.13 14.06
CA ASN A 64 -13.26 0.10 14.73
C ASN A 64 -13.79 1.51 14.47
N THR A 65 -12.90 2.51 14.49
CA THR A 65 -13.27 3.89 14.15
C THR A 65 -13.78 3.97 12.72
N TYR A 66 -13.09 3.35 11.75
CA TYR A 66 -13.52 3.35 10.36
C TYR A 66 -14.87 2.68 10.20
N MET A 67 -15.10 1.50 10.79
CA MET A 67 -16.39 0.81 10.71
C MET A 67 -17.54 1.66 11.31
N GLN A 68 -17.30 2.37 12.41
CA GLN A 68 -18.26 3.31 12.99
C GLN A 68 -18.57 4.48 12.03
N GLN A 69 -17.54 5.11 11.47
CA GLN A 69 -17.70 6.20 10.49
C GLN A 69 -18.48 5.73 9.25
N ILE A 70 -18.16 4.54 8.74
CA ILE A 70 -18.89 3.94 7.61
C ILE A 70 -20.33 3.60 7.98
N SER A 71 -20.60 3.14 9.20
CA SER A 71 -21.97 2.84 9.63
C SER A 71 -22.86 4.09 9.61
N LEU A 72 -22.35 5.25 10.04
CA LEU A 72 -23.02 6.54 9.93
C LEU A 72 -23.26 6.92 8.47
N TYR A 73 -22.26 6.74 7.61
CA TYR A 73 -22.41 6.99 6.18
C TYR A 73 -23.48 6.09 5.54
N ILE A 74 -23.50 4.79 5.84
CA ILE A 74 -24.51 3.85 5.34
C ILE A 74 -25.91 4.22 5.87
N SER A 75 -26.02 4.75 7.09
CA SER A 75 -27.29 5.20 7.67
C SER A 75 -27.89 6.46 7.02
N GLY A 76 -27.16 7.08 6.08
CA GLY A 76 -27.63 8.24 5.32
C GLY A 76 -26.97 9.56 5.71
N GLU A 77 -26.04 9.57 6.68
CA GLU A 77 -25.30 10.77 7.01
C GLU A 77 -24.35 11.15 5.87
N ARG A 78 -24.36 12.43 5.51
CA ARG A 78 -23.53 13.00 4.43
C ARG A 78 -22.75 14.21 4.88
N ASP A 79 -23.11 14.81 6.01
CA ASP A 79 -22.30 15.85 6.62
C ASP A 79 -21.07 15.23 7.26
N TYR A 80 -19.93 15.36 6.59
CA TYR A 80 -18.62 14.91 7.04
C TYR A 80 -18.25 15.41 8.45
N THR A 81 -18.76 16.58 8.86
CA THR A 81 -18.48 17.12 10.19
C THR A 81 -19.18 16.33 11.30
N LEU A 82 -20.24 15.59 10.96
CA LEU A 82 -21.02 14.74 11.85
C LEU A 82 -20.55 13.28 11.85
N ILE A 83 -19.85 12.84 10.80
CA ILE A 83 -19.30 11.49 10.71
C ILE A 83 -18.08 11.35 11.63
N LYS A 84 -18.28 10.74 12.81
CA LYS A 84 -17.24 10.55 13.85
C LYS A 84 -17.23 9.11 14.36
N GLY A 85 -16.05 8.62 14.69
CA GLY A 85 -15.85 7.38 15.43
C GLY A 85 -15.19 7.64 16.78
N SER A 86 -14.85 6.57 17.50
CA SER A 86 -14.28 6.62 18.85
C SER A 86 -12.98 7.40 18.97
N THR A 87 -12.20 7.51 17.88
CA THR A 87 -10.94 8.29 17.85
C THR A 87 -11.04 9.65 17.18
N GLY A 88 -12.22 10.04 16.67
CA GLY A 88 -12.45 11.37 16.10
C GLY A 88 -13.20 11.39 14.76
N PRO A 89 -13.25 12.57 14.11
CA PRO A 89 -13.99 12.77 12.87
C PRO A 89 -13.33 12.08 11.67
N LEU A 90 -14.14 11.83 10.65
CA LEU A 90 -13.68 11.34 9.35
C LEU A 90 -12.91 12.46 8.64
N VAL A 91 -11.59 12.29 8.52
CA VAL A 91 -10.69 13.23 7.82
C VAL A 91 -10.27 12.75 6.42
N TYR A 92 -10.69 11.54 6.04
CA TYR A 92 -10.30 10.94 4.77
C TYR A 92 -11.33 11.22 3.67
N PRO A 93 -10.91 11.27 2.40
CA PRO A 93 -11.76 11.68 1.29
C PRO A 93 -12.68 10.54 0.81
N ALA A 94 -13.50 10.81 -0.21
CA ALA A 94 -14.59 9.91 -0.62
C ALA A 94 -14.15 8.47 -0.97
N ALA A 95 -13.00 8.26 -1.61
CA ALA A 95 -12.58 6.91 -1.98
C ALA A 95 -12.19 6.05 -0.76
N HIS A 96 -11.78 6.66 0.36
CA HIS A 96 -11.67 5.95 1.63
C HIS A 96 -13.04 5.41 2.06
N VAL A 97 -14.07 6.26 2.04
CA VAL A 97 -15.43 5.88 2.43
C VAL A 97 -15.93 4.72 1.57
N TYR A 98 -15.75 4.78 0.24
CA TYR A 98 -16.17 3.71 -0.65
C TYR A 98 -15.39 2.40 -0.44
N SER A 99 -14.07 2.50 -0.27
CA SER A 99 -13.23 1.33 -0.01
C SER A 99 -13.63 0.64 1.29
N TYR A 100 -13.83 1.41 2.36
CA TYR A 100 -14.23 0.88 3.67
C TYR A 100 -15.71 0.48 3.75
N THR A 101 -16.58 1.02 2.89
CA THR A 101 -17.96 0.53 2.70
C THR A 101 -17.95 -0.88 2.10
N ALA A 102 -17.11 -1.13 1.08
CA ALA A 102 -16.95 -2.48 0.55
C ALA A 102 -16.42 -3.45 1.62
N LEU A 103 -15.41 -3.02 2.40
CA LEU A 103 -14.88 -3.82 3.50
C LEU A 103 -15.92 -4.07 4.60
N TYR A 104 -16.75 -3.08 4.94
CA TYR A 104 -17.83 -3.20 5.92
C TYR A 104 -18.81 -4.31 5.53
N HIS A 105 -19.24 -4.36 4.27
CA HIS A 105 -20.13 -5.42 3.79
C HIS A 105 -19.44 -6.79 3.73
N LEU A 106 -18.16 -6.85 3.37
CA LEU A 106 -17.40 -8.10 3.29
C LEU A 106 -17.08 -8.72 4.65
N THR A 107 -16.88 -7.88 5.68
CA THR A 107 -16.43 -8.31 7.02
C THR A 107 -17.56 -8.40 8.04
N ASN A 108 -18.81 -8.48 7.58
CA ASN A 108 -20.00 -8.48 8.44
C ASN A 108 -20.00 -7.30 9.42
N GLU A 109 -20.00 -6.08 8.88
CA GLU A 109 -19.96 -4.82 9.61
C GLU A 109 -18.65 -4.58 10.39
N GLY A 110 -17.56 -5.21 9.96
CA GLY A 110 -16.27 -5.11 10.64
C GLY A 110 -16.05 -6.10 11.79
N ARG A 111 -17.01 -7.00 12.04
CA ARG A 111 -16.92 -8.00 13.12
C ARG A 111 -15.98 -9.15 12.78
N ASP A 112 -15.86 -9.50 11.50
CA ASP A 112 -14.90 -10.50 11.02
C ASP A 112 -13.53 -9.86 10.77
N ILE A 113 -12.80 -9.67 11.87
CA ILE A 113 -11.45 -9.10 11.85
C ILE A 113 -10.49 -10.02 11.11
N LEU A 114 -10.64 -11.34 11.22
CA LEU A 114 -9.76 -12.30 10.57
C LEU A 114 -9.83 -12.16 9.05
N LEU A 115 -11.04 -12.05 8.50
CA LEU A 115 -11.23 -11.78 7.08
C LEU A 115 -10.59 -10.44 6.69
N GLY A 116 -10.77 -9.40 7.51
CA GLY A 116 -10.08 -8.12 7.31
C GLY A 116 -8.56 -8.25 7.26
N GLN A 117 -7.95 -9.00 8.20
CA GLN A 117 -6.51 -9.24 8.24
C GLN A 117 -6.02 -9.97 6.99
N ILE A 118 -6.76 -10.97 6.52
CA ILE A 118 -6.46 -11.70 5.29
C ILE A 118 -6.51 -10.76 4.08
N LEU A 119 -7.55 -9.93 3.97
CA LEU A 119 -7.67 -8.95 2.88
C LEU A 119 -6.50 -7.96 2.88
N PHE A 120 -6.12 -7.44 4.04
CA PHE A 120 -4.98 -6.53 4.16
C PHE A 120 -3.62 -7.23 3.96
N ALA A 121 -3.49 -8.51 4.30
CA ALA A 121 -2.30 -9.30 3.97
C ALA A 121 -2.17 -9.52 2.46
N ILE A 122 -3.28 -9.81 1.77
CA ILE A 122 -3.31 -9.90 0.30
C ILE A 122 -2.93 -8.53 -0.31
N LEU A 123 -3.48 -7.43 0.20
CA LEU A 123 -3.14 -6.09 -0.24
C LEU A 123 -1.65 -5.78 -0.03
N TYR A 124 -1.09 -6.18 1.11
CA TYR A 124 0.34 -6.05 1.41
C TYR A 124 1.19 -6.82 0.41
N LEU A 125 0.90 -8.10 0.19
CA LEU A 125 1.64 -8.93 -0.76
C LEU A 125 1.54 -8.40 -2.19
N ALA A 126 0.36 -7.92 -2.60
CA ALA A 126 0.18 -7.25 -3.89
C ALA A 126 1.03 -5.97 -3.98
N THR A 127 1.04 -5.15 -2.93
CA THR A 127 1.90 -3.95 -2.85
C THR A 127 3.37 -4.32 -2.96
N LEU A 128 3.81 -5.35 -2.23
CA LEU A 128 5.18 -5.85 -2.25
C LEU A 128 5.57 -6.27 -3.66
N VAL A 129 4.75 -7.05 -4.35
CA VAL A 129 4.99 -7.48 -5.74
C VAL A 129 5.16 -6.26 -6.66
N VAL A 130 4.28 -5.26 -6.55
CA VAL A 130 4.38 -4.03 -7.35
C VAL A 130 5.70 -3.30 -7.07
N VAL A 131 6.09 -3.15 -5.80
CA VAL A 131 7.35 -2.53 -5.40
C VAL A 131 8.55 -3.28 -5.99
N MET A 132 8.54 -4.62 -5.91
CA MET A 132 9.61 -5.45 -6.46
C MET A 132 9.74 -5.26 -7.98
N ILE A 133 8.63 -5.18 -8.70
CA ILE A 133 8.64 -4.90 -10.15
C ILE A 133 9.25 -3.51 -10.42
N CYS A 134 8.84 -2.49 -9.66
CA CYS A 134 9.41 -1.15 -9.81
C CYS A 134 10.93 -1.12 -9.57
N TYR A 135 11.41 -1.84 -8.56
CA TYR A 135 12.85 -1.93 -8.25
C TYR A 135 13.62 -2.70 -9.32
N GLN A 136 13.02 -3.75 -9.90
CA GLN A 136 13.60 -4.46 -11.03
C GLN A 136 13.75 -3.56 -12.26
N GLN A 137 12.74 -2.75 -12.58
CA GLN A 137 12.79 -1.81 -13.71
C GLN A 137 13.85 -0.72 -13.50
N SER A 138 14.02 -0.27 -12.25
CA SER A 138 15.04 0.72 -11.86
C SER A 138 16.45 0.15 -11.68
N ARG A 139 16.67 -1.15 -11.93
CA ARG A 139 17.95 -1.87 -11.74
C ARG A 139 18.54 -1.71 -10.33
N THR A 140 17.68 -1.60 -9.33
CA THR A 140 18.04 -1.41 -7.93
C THR A 140 18.70 -2.68 -7.34
N PRO A 141 19.71 -2.55 -6.47
CA PRO A 141 20.40 -3.71 -5.90
C PRO A 141 19.48 -4.55 -4.97
N PRO A 142 19.56 -5.89 -5.02
CA PRO A 142 18.60 -6.78 -4.37
C PRO A 142 18.63 -6.79 -2.84
N TYR A 143 19.69 -6.30 -2.17
CA TYR A 143 19.71 -6.21 -0.70
C TYR A 143 18.57 -5.34 -0.13
N LEU A 144 18.07 -4.37 -0.91
CA LEU A 144 16.95 -3.51 -0.51
C LEU A 144 15.63 -4.30 -0.41
N LEU A 145 15.49 -5.41 -1.14
CA LEU A 145 14.30 -6.26 -1.11
C LEU A 145 14.21 -7.03 0.20
N SER A 146 15.33 -7.53 0.70
CA SER A 146 15.39 -8.23 1.99
C SER A 146 15.06 -7.30 3.16
N LEU A 147 15.50 -6.03 3.09
CA LEU A 147 15.15 -5.02 4.10
C LEU A 147 13.66 -4.63 4.06
N LEU A 148 13.06 -4.63 2.86
CA LEU A 148 11.65 -4.30 2.68
C LEU A 148 10.73 -5.32 3.37
N ILE A 149 11.05 -6.60 3.22
CA ILE A 149 10.31 -7.73 3.79
C ILE A 149 10.49 -7.83 5.29
N LEU A 150 11.66 -7.51 5.82
CA LEU A 150 11.89 -7.61 7.27
C LEU A 150 11.29 -6.44 8.07
N SER A 151 10.58 -5.51 7.42
CA SER A 151 10.04 -4.33 8.07
C SER A 151 8.83 -4.67 8.95
N LYS A 152 9.06 -4.74 10.26
CA LYS A 152 8.01 -4.92 11.29
C LYS A 152 6.92 -3.85 11.21
N ARG A 153 7.28 -2.62 10.82
CA ARG A 153 6.34 -1.50 10.72
C ARG A 153 5.32 -1.72 9.59
N LEU A 154 5.76 -2.21 8.43
CA LEU A 154 4.85 -2.47 7.30
C LEU A 154 3.85 -3.56 7.66
N HIS A 155 4.33 -4.67 8.20
CA HIS A 155 3.49 -5.76 8.69
C HIS A 155 2.44 -5.30 9.70
N SER A 156 2.82 -4.44 10.65
CA SER A 156 1.89 -3.88 11.63
C SER A 156 0.83 -2.98 10.99
N VAL A 157 1.22 -2.07 10.09
CA VAL A 157 0.28 -1.12 9.45
C VAL A 157 -0.76 -1.87 8.61
N PHE A 158 -0.34 -2.85 7.81
CA PHE A 158 -1.26 -3.61 6.97
C PHE A 158 -2.09 -4.61 7.79
N MET A 159 -1.46 -5.56 8.49
CA MET A 159 -2.16 -6.74 9.02
C MET A 159 -2.70 -6.59 10.44
N LEU A 160 -2.10 -5.73 11.26
CA LEU A 160 -2.50 -5.60 12.67
C LEU A 160 -3.42 -4.41 12.90
N ARG A 161 -3.24 -3.33 12.14
CA ARG A 161 -4.01 -2.09 12.30
C ARG A 161 -5.05 -1.86 11.21
N LEU A 162 -4.94 -2.56 10.08
CA LEU A 162 -5.82 -2.44 8.91
C LEU A 162 -5.96 -0.97 8.46
N PHE A 163 -4.83 -0.27 8.43
CA PHE A 163 -4.77 1.18 8.22
C PHE A 163 -5.07 1.55 6.76
N ASN A 164 -5.76 2.66 6.56
CA ASN A 164 -6.01 3.25 5.24
C ASN A 164 -4.71 3.54 4.46
N ASP A 165 -3.60 3.72 5.18
CA ASP A 165 -2.26 3.92 4.65
C ASP A 165 -1.82 2.79 3.73
N GLY A 166 -2.31 1.57 3.95
CA GLY A 166 -2.03 0.42 3.09
C GLY A 166 -2.65 0.58 1.69
N LEU A 167 -3.92 1.00 1.62
CA LEU A 167 -4.62 1.27 0.36
C LEU A 167 -3.96 2.43 -0.40
N ALA A 168 -3.61 3.50 0.33
CA ALA A 168 -2.92 4.66 -0.22
C ALA A 168 -1.52 4.29 -0.78
N ALA A 169 -0.75 3.49 -0.04
CA ALA A 169 0.56 3.01 -0.49
C ALA A 169 0.45 2.11 -1.72
N PHE A 170 -0.54 1.21 -1.77
CA PHE A 170 -0.78 0.37 -2.94
C PHE A 170 -1.07 1.21 -4.19
N ALA A 171 -2.03 2.15 -4.10
CA ALA A 171 -2.38 3.05 -5.20
C ALA A 171 -1.16 3.87 -5.67
N MET A 172 -0.36 4.39 -4.74
CA MET A 172 0.87 5.11 -5.04
C MET A 172 1.86 4.25 -5.85
N TRP A 173 2.15 3.03 -5.40
CA TRP A 173 3.10 2.14 -6.07
C TRP A 173 2.61 1.68 -7.44
N VAL A 174 1.30 1.41 -7.58
CA VAL A 174 0.70 1.07 -8.88
C VAL A 174 0.78 2.26 -9.84
N ALA A 175 0.52 3.48 -9.38
CA ALA A 175 0.68 4.68 -10.19
C ALA A 175 2.13 4.84 -10.68
N ILE A 176 3.11 4.69 -9.79
CA ILE A 176 4.54 4.73 -10.15
C ILE A 176 4.87 3.68 -11.21
N LEU A 177 4.41 2.43 -11.03
CA LEU A 177 4.63 1.36 -12.00
C LEU A 177 4.03 1.69 -13.37
N LEU A 178 2.84 2.29 -13.41
CA LEU A 178 2.20 2.70 -14.66
C LEU A 178 2.99 3.83 -15.35
N PHE A 179 3.51 4.79 -14.58
CA PHE A 179 4.38 5.84 -15.10
C PHE A 179 5.70 5.27 -15.65
N GLN A 180 6.33 4.33 -14.96
CA GLN A 180 7.54 3.65 -15.46
C GLN A 180 7.28 2.90 -16.78
N ASN A 181 6.09 2.31 -16.93
CA ASN A 181 5.67 1.63 -18.16
C ASN A 181 5.09 2.58 -19.24
N LYS A 182 5.23 3.90 -19.08
CA LYS A 182 4.71 4.92 -20.01
C LYS A 182 3.19 4.87 -20.24
N LYS A 183 2.44 4.30 -19.29
CA LYS A 183 0.96 4.26 -19.29
C LYS A 183 0.39 5.48 -18.56
N TRP A 184 0.61 6.66 -19.13
CA TRP A 184 0.37 7.96 -18.49
C TRP A 184 -1.07 8.17 -18.00
N THR A 185 -2.07 7.91 -18.85
CA THR A 185 -3.48 8.11 -18.50
C THR A 185 -3.91 7.23 -17.34
N LEU A 186 -3.53 5.94 -17.36
CA LEU A 186 -3.84 5.02 -16.25
C LEU A 186 -3.09 5.41 -14.98
N GLY A 187 -1.84 5.84 -15.08
CA GLY A 187 -1.06 6.34 -13.94
C GLY A 187 -1.73 7.53 -13.27
N VAL A 188 -2.23 8.48 -14.05
CA VAL A 188 -2.96 9.66 -13.56
C VAL A 188 -4.31 9.27 -12.94
N ILE A 189 -5.05 8.33 -13.55
CA ILE A 189 -6.31 7.83 -12.98
C ILE A 189 -6.05 7.20 -11.61
N VAL A 190 -5.12 6.26 -11.51
CA VAL A 190 -4.80 5.56 -10.25
C VAL A 190 -4.26 6.53 -9.21
N TRP A 191 -3.38 7.46 -9.60
CA TRP A 191 -2.86 8.47 -8.69
C TRP A 191 -3.98 9.37 -8.15
N SER A 192 -4.87 9.87 -9.02
CA SER A 192 -6.00 10.71 -8.61
C SER A 192 -6.94 9.95 -7.67
N THR A 193 -7.31 8.71 -8.00
CA THR A 193 -8.08 7.86 -7.08
C THR A 193 -7.35 7.65 -5.75
N GLY A 194 -6.03 7.49 -5.77
CA GLY A 194 -5.20 7.40 -4.57
C GLY A 194 -5.22 8.67 -3.70
N VAL A 195 -5.24 9.87 -4.31
CA VAL A 195 -5.44 11.14 -3.59
C VAL A 195 -6.78 11.12 -2.87
N ALA A 196 -7.83 10.58 -3.48
CA ALA A 196 -9.14 10.43 -2.86
C ALA A 196 -9.20 9.35 -1.76
N VAL A 197 -8.21 8.47 -1.66
CA VAL A 197 -8.03 7.54 -0.53
C VAL A 197 -7.32 8.24 0.63
N LYS A 198 -6.23 8.96 0.34
CA LYS A 198 -5.49 9.75 1.32
C LYS A 198 -4.83 10.96 0.66
N MET A 199 -5.10 12.14 1.23
CA MET A 199 -4.59 13.43 0.73
C MET A 199 -3.07 13.51 0.63
N THR A 200 -2.32 12.69 1.39
CA THR A 200 -0.86 12.65 1.34
C THR A 200 -0.31 12.30 -0.05
N LEU A 201 -1.08 11.63 -0.91
CA LEU A 201 -0.66 11.35 -2.28
C LEU A 201 -0.58 12.61 -3.16
N LEU A 202 -1.12 13.73 -2.71
CA LEU A 202 -0.92 15.03 -3.36
C LEU A 202 0.56 15.45 -3.36
N LEU A 203 1.36 14.94 -2.42
CA LEU A 203 2.81 15.17 -2.40
C LEU A 203 3.53 14.60 -3.64
N LEU A 204 2.91 13.65 -4.37
CA LEU A 204 3.42 13.17 -5.65
C LEU A 204 3.10 14.12 -6.83
N ALA A 205 2.16 15.05 -6.67
CA ALA A 205 1.74 15.97 -7.74
C ALA A 205 2.90 16.69 -8.45
N PRO A 206 3.87 17.33 -7.73
CA PRO A 206 4.96 18.05 -8.40
C PRO A 206 5.86 17.10 -9.22
N ALA A 207 6.13 15.89 -8.71
CA ALA A 207 6.92 14.91 -9.45
C ALA A 207 6.20 14.42 -10.70
N ILE A 208 4.90 14.12 -10.60
CA ILE A 208 4.08 13.69 -11.75
C ILE A 208 3.98 14.82 -12.78
N ALA A 209 3.75 16.06 -12.35
CA ALA A 209 3.69 17.21 -13.25
C ALA A 209 5.00 17.41 -14.00
N ALA A 210 6.14 17.35 -13.31
CA ALA A 210 7.46 17.44 -13.94
C ALA A 210 7.68 16.35 -14.98
N VAL A 211 7.37 15.09 -14.64
CA VAL A 211 7.50 13.96 -15.56
C VAL A 211 6.59 14.13 -16.78
N LEU A 212 5.34 14.55 -16.61
CA LEU A 212 4.40 14.75 -17.72
C LEU A 212 4.86 15.87 -18.66
N VAL A 213 5.29 17.01 -18.12
CA VAL A 213 5.78 18.15 -18.93
C VAL A 213 7.04 17.77 -19.72
N LEU A 214 7.93 16.96 -19.14
CA LEU A 214 9.14 16.49 -19.83
C LEU A 214 8.86 15.42 -20.90
N SER A 215 7.72 14.72 -20.83
CA SER A 215 7.42 13.59 -21.71
C SER A 215 6.34 13.88 -22.77
N HIS A 216 5.53 14.92 -22.59
CA HIS A 216 4.38 15.23 -23.44
C HIS A 216 4.28 16.71 -23.82
N SER A 217 3.49 16.98 -24.85
CA SER A 217 3.10 18.34 -25.21
C SER A 217 2.22 18.96 -24.14
N PHE A 218 2.23 20.30 -24.06
CA PHE A 218 1.42 21.07 -23.09
C PHE A 218 -0.06 20.70 -23.12
N LEU A 219 -0.65 20.53 -24.31
CA LEU A 219 -2.07 20.19 -24.45
C LEU A 219 -2.41 18.81 -23.88
N SER A 220 -1.50 17.83 -24.02
CA SER A 220 -1.69 16.49 -23.47
C SER A 220 -1.59 16.51 -21.94
N CYS A 221 -0.67 17.31 -21.39
CA CYS A 221 -0.57 17.53 -19.95
C CYS A 221 -1.85 18.18 -19.39
N LEU A 222 -2.39 19.18 -20.09
CA LEU A 222 -3.64 19.84 -19.69
C LEU A 222 -4.82 18.85 -19.66
N ARG A 223 -4.95 18.00 -20.69
CA ARG A 223 -5.99 16.95 -20.73
C ARG A 223 -5.88 15.99 -19.55
N LEU A 224 -4.67 15.56 -19.20
CA LEU A 224 -4.44 14.69 -18.05
C LEU A 224 -4.72 15.39 -16.71
N GLY A 225 -4.39 16.67 -16.58
CA GLY A 225 -4.74 17.47 -15.41
C GLY A 225 -6.25 17.62 -15.23
N ILE A 226 -6.97 17.92 -16.32
CA ILE A 226 -8.44 17.98 -16.33
C ILE A 226 -9.03 16.62 -15.94
N LEU A 227 -8.51 15.52 -16.49
CA LEU A 227 -8.94 14.18 -16.13
C LEU A 227 -8.77 13.90 -14.63
N ALA A 228 -7.63 14.28 -14.05
CA ALA A 228 -7.38 14.12 -12.61
C ALA A 228 -8.43 14.88 -11.77
N LEU A 229 -8.75 16.12 -12.15
CA LEU A 229 -9.78 16.94 -11.50
C LEU A 229 -11.18 16.35 -11.66
N LEU A 230 -11.54 15.88 -12.87
CA LEU A 230 -12.83 15.26 -13.12
C LEU A 230 -13.04 14.01 -12.25
N ILE A 231 -11.99 13.22 -12.01
CA ILE A 231 -12.05 12.07 -11.10
C ILE A 231 -12.34 12.53 -9.66
N GLN A 232 -11.71 13.61 -9.19
CA GLN A 232 -11.99 14.14 -7.86
C GLN A 232 -13.44 14.64 -7.74
N VAL A 233 -13.92 15.38 -8.74
CA VAL A 233 -15.30 15.89 -8.77
C VAL A 233 -16.30 14.74 -8.83
N TYR A 234 -16.04 13.71 -9.65
CA TYR A 234 -16.90 12.54 -9.75
C TYR A 234 -16.97 11.77 -8.43
N LEU A 235 -15.82 11.49 -7.81
CA LEU A 235 -15.77 10.81 -6.52
C LEU A 235 -16.39 11.65 -5.39
N PHE A 236 -16.33 12.97 -5.48
CA PHE A 236 -16.98 13.86 -4.53
C PHE A 236 -18.51 13.89 -4.70
N ASN A 237 -19.00 13.91 -5.95
CA ASN A 237 -20.43 13.99 -6.26
C ASN A 237 -21.21 12.68 -6.07
N ILE A 238 -20.53 11.55 -5.81
CA ILE A 238 -21.21 10.29 -5.41
C ILE A 238 -21.63 10.33 -3.92
N HIS A 239 -21.29 11.41 -3.18
CA HIS A 239 -21.85 11.68 -1.84
C HIS A 239 -23.30 12.14 -1.87
#